data_AF-A0A0L6UCF6-F1
#
_entry.id   AF-A0A0L6UCF6-F1
#
_cell.length_a   1.000
_cell.length_b   1.000
_cell.length_c   1.000
_cell.angle_alpha   90.00
_cell.angle_beta   90.00
_cell.angle_gamma   90.00
#
_symmetry.space_group_name_H-M   'P 1'
#
loop_
_entity.id
_entity.type
_entity.pdbx_description
1 polymer ?
#
loop_
_entity_poly.entity_id
_entity_poly.type
_entity_poly.pdbx_seq_one_letter_code
_entity_poly.pdbx_strand_id
1 'polypeptide(L)'
;NRFNNINAEYLGLMKRVFKSPYVLDVIQIPELLKTLDKLVESLGKLQKALGEYLERERSSFPRFYFVGDEDLLEILGNSKDILRVVKHLKKMFAGLSTLRFDSDLTQIEKMCSREGEEIPFSSPIILKDYPKINDWLTKLETQMQTSLAELLCKAVDELSQFYTQGDTLDKDKFLHWIESYPAQLVVLAVQILWTQTIDDALRNEIALSAPLQTVLRTLDFLAFVVLGELIPVMRRKCEHLITELVHQRDVIRLLIKDRIDSITRFEWLYHMRFYLDPSIPNPTDRLSIHMANATFPYGFEYLGVPDRLVQTPLTDRCYLTLTQALHGQLGGSPFGPAGTGKTESVKALGVQLGRF
;
A
#
# COMPACT_ATOMS: atom_id res chain seq x y z
N ASN A 1 -27.02 28.71 -3.89
CA ASN A 1 -27.63 30.00 -4.31
C ASN A 1 -27.46 30.30 -5.80
N ARG A 2 -26.24 30.47 -6.34
CA ARG A 2 -26.04 30.75 -7.78
C ARG A 2 -26.60 29.65 -8.71
N PHE A 3 -26.30 28.38 -8.43
CA PHE A 3 -26.84 27.25 -9.20
C PHE A 3 -28.37 27.17 -9.18
N ASN A 4 -29.01 27.41 -8.02
CA ASN A 4 -30.47 27.36 -7.91
C ASN A 4 -31.16 28.39 -8.80
N ASN A 5 -30.58 29.59 -8.93
CA ASN A 5 -31.13 30.64 -9.80
C ASN A 5 -31.04 30.23 -11.27
N ILE A 6 -29.88 29.71 -11.70
CA ILE A 6 -29.66 29.21 -13.07
C ILE A 6 -30.59 28.03 -13.36
N ASN A 7 -30.72 27.09 -12.42
CA ASN A 7 -31.61 25.95 -12.55
C ASN A 7 -33.08 26.37 -12.65
N ALA A 8 -33.52 27.35 -11.86
CA ALA A 8 -34.88 27.89 -11.94
C ALA A 8 -35.15 28.58 -13.30
N GLU A 9 -34.19 29.36 -13.81
CA GLU A 9 -34.27 30.04 -15.10
C GLU A 9 -34.30 29.01 -16.25
N TYR A 10 -33.45 27.99 -16.21
CA TYR A 10 -33.41 26.88 -17.16
C TYR A 10 -34.70 26.04 -17.13
N LEU A 11 -35.20 25.67 -15.96
CA LEU A 11 -36.46 24.93 -15.82
C LEU A 11 -37.66 25.77 -16.30
N GLY A 12 -37.65 27.08 -16.05
CA GLY A 12 -38.65 28.02 -16.58
C GLY A 12 -38.65 28.03 -18.11
N LEU A 13 -37.48 28.07 -18.74
CA LEU A 13 -37.33 27.98 -20.18
C LEU A 13 -37.82 26.62 -20.72
N MET A 14 -37.39 25.52 -20.10
CA MET A 14 -37.77 24.17 -20.52
C MET A 14 -39.27 23.91 -20.40
N LYS A 15 -39.97 24.52 -19.43
CA LYS A 15 -41.44 24.47 -19.37
C LYS A 15 -42.12 25.15 -20.56
N ARG A 16 -41.55 26.24 -21.09
CA ARG A 16 -42.08 26.92 -22.29
C ARG A 16 -41.84 26.07 -23.54
N VAL A 17 -40.63 25.51 -23.68
CA VAL A 17 -40.28 24.59 -24.76
C VAL A 17 -41.17 23.34 -24.74
N PHE A 18 -41.44 22.79 -23.54
CA PHE A 18 -42.33 21.63 -23.39
C PHE A 18 -43.78 21.93 -23.79
N LYS A 19 -44.25 23.16 -23.58
CA LYS A 19 -45.61 23.58 -23.97
C LYS A 19 -45.80 23.71 -25.49
N SER A 20 -44.74 24.08 -26.21
CA SER A 20 -44.74 24.22 -27.68
C SER A 20 -43.43 23.66 -28.24
N PRO A 21 -43.37 22.34 -28.52
CA PRO A 21 -42.12 21.65 -28.84
C PRO A 21 -41.63 21.87 -30.28
N TYR A 22 -42.38 22.60 -31.11
CA TYR A 22 -41.99 22.86 -32.50
C TYR A 22 -40.84 23.88 -32.55
N VAL A 23 -39.77 23.56 -33.29
CA VAL A 23 -38.54 24.39 -33.37
C VAL A 23 -38.84 25.83 -33.81
N LEU A 24 -39.79 26.01 -34.74
CA LEU A 24 -40.19 27.33 -35.21
C LEU A 24 -40.85 28.18 -34.10
N ASP A 25 -41.61 27.55 -33.20
CA ASP A 25 -42.26 28.22 -32.07
C ASP A 25 -41.24 28.55 -30.97
N VAL A 26 -40.26 27.67 -30.75
CA VAL A 26 -39.18 27.87 -29.79
C VAL A 26 -38.29 29.04 -30.20
N ILE A 27 -37.94 29.16 -31.48
CA ILE A 27 -37.14 30.28 -32.00
C ILE A 27 -37.87 31.63 -31.85
N GLN A 28 -39.21 31.63 -31.86
CA GLN A 28 -40.01 32.83 -31.64
C GLN A 28 -40.03 33.29 -30.17
N ILE A 29 -39.49 32.50 -29.23
CA ILE A 29 -39.38 32.92 -27.82
C ILE A 29 -38.49 34.17 -27.74
N PRO A 30 -38.98 35.28 -27.16
CA PRO A 30 -38.22 36.52 -27.09
C PRO A 30 -36.89 36.34 -26.36
N GLU A 31 -35.82 36.86 -26.96
CA GLU A 31 -34.46 36.87 -26.41
C GLU A 31 -33.86 35.48 -26.07
N LEU A 32 -34.41 34.39 -26.61
CA LEU A 32 -33.96 33.03 -26.32
C LEU A 32 -32.44 32.85 -26.41
N LEU A 33 -31.83 33.30 -27.51
CA LEU A 33 -30.39 33.18 -27.73
C LEU A 33 -29.59 33.91 -26.63
N LYS A 34 -29.97 35.14 -26.30
CA LYS A 34 -29.31 35.91 -25.24
C LYS A 34 -29.44 35.22 -23.88
N THR A 35 -30.60 34.64 -23.58
CA THR A 35 -30.82 33.90 -22.33
C THR A 35 -29.93 32.66 -22.28
N LEU A 36 -29.85 31.89 -23.38
CA LEU A 36 -28.99 30.71 -23.46
C LEU A 36 -27.51 31.07 -23.32
N ASP A 37 -27.04 32.10 -24.02
CA ASP A 37 -25.64 32.58 -23.92
C ASP A 37 -25.30 32.98 -22.47
N LYS A 38 -26.20 33.71 -21.81
CA LYS A 38 -26.03 34.09 -20.39
C LYS A 38 -26.02 32.88 -19.45
N LEU A 39 -26.86 31.88 -19.71
CA LEU A 39 -26.88 30.62 -18.95
C LEU A 39 -25.56 29.86 -19.14
N VAL A 40 -25.06 29.76 -20.38
CA VAL A 40 -23.77 29.12 -20.70
C VAL A 40 -22.62 29.84 -20.00
N GLU A 41 -22.55 31.17 -20.05
CA GLU A 41 -21.52 31.95 -19.37
C GLU A 41 -21.57 31.75 -17.84
N SER A 42 -22.77 31.73 -17.27
CA SER A 42 -22.98 31.54 -15.83
C SER A 42 -22.62 30.13 -15.38
N LEU A 43 -22.95 29.12 -16.18
CA LEU A 43 -22.55 27.72 -15.96
C LEU A 43 -21.04 27.55 -16.09
N GLY A 44 -20.40 28.20 -17.06
CA GLY A 44 -18.94 28.19 -17.20
C GLY A 44 -18.22 28.77 -15.97
N LYS A 45 -18.73 29.88 -15.41
CA LYS A 45 -18.22 30.44 -14.14
C LYS A 45 -18.42 29.49 -12.96
N LEU A 46 -19.55 28.79 -12.90
CA LEU A 46 -19.80 27.78 -11.86
C LEU A 46 -18.88 26.58 -12.01
N GLN A 47 -18.67 26.09 -13.23
CA GLN A 47 -17.78 24.96 -13.50
C GLN A 47 -16.34 25.30 -13.09
N LYS A 48 -15.87 26.51 -13.40
CA LYS A 48 -14.54 26.97 -12.94
C LYS A 48 -14.45 27.01 -11.41
N ALA A 49 -15.46 27.57 -10.74
CA ALA A 49 -15.49 27.62 -9.27
C ALA A 49 -15.54 26.21 -8.65
N LEU A 50 -16.23 25.26 -9.29
CA LEU A 50 -16.26 23.87 -8.85
C LEU A 50 -14.89 23.21 -9.02
N GLY A 51 -14.21 23.43 -10.14
CA GLY A 51 -12.85 22.93 -10.37
C GLY A 51 -11.86 23.47 -9.33
N GLU A 52 -11.91 24.77 -9.04
CA GLU A 52 -11.09 25.39 -7.98
C GLU A 52 -11.41 24.82 -6.59
N TYR A 53 -12.66 24.46 -6.33
CA TYR A 53 -13.06 23.80 -5.09
C TYR A 53 -12.47 22.38 -5.00
N LEU A 54 -12.64 21.55 -6.04
CA LEU A 54 -12.09 20.20 -6.07
C LEU A 54 -10.57 20.19 -5.91
N GLU A 55 -9.87 21.16 -6.52
CA GLU A 55 -8.41 21.28 -6.40
C GLU A 55 -7.96 21.61 -4.97
N ARG A 56 -8.74 22.42 -4.23
CA ARG A 56 -8.47 22.67 -2.80
C ARG A 56 -8.66 21.42 -1.96
N GLU A 57 -9.72 20.65 -2.24
CA GLU A 57 -9.95 19.38 -1.56
C GLU A 57 -8.82 18.39 -1.86
N ARG A 58 -8.37 18.28 -3.12
CA ARG A 58 -7.20 17.48 -3.51
C ARG A 58 -5.91 17.91 -2.83
N SER A 59 -5.68 19.22 -2.73
CA SER A 59 -4.51 19.76 -2.03
C SER A 59 -4.54 19.45 -0.53
N SER A 60 -5.74 19.36 0.07
CA SER A 60 -5.89 19.04 1.49
C SER A 60 -5.72 17.54 1.79
N PHE A 61 -6.07 16.67 0.84
CA PHE A 61 -5.85 15.23 0.93
C PHE A 61 -5.32 14.68 -0.40
N PRO A 62 -3.99 14.53 -0.55
CA PRO A 62 -3.35 14.22 -1.83
C PRO A 62 -3.84 12.94 -2.52
N ARG A 63 -4.39 11.97 -1.78
CA ARG A 63 -4.92 10.75 -2.41
C ARG A 63 -6.14 11.00 -3.30
N PHE A 64 -6.77 12.17 -3.20
CA PHE A 64 -7.83 12.57 -4.13
C PHE A 64 -7.33 12.86 -5.56
N TYR A 65 -6.01 12.97 -5.79
CA TYR A 65 -5.48 13.02 -7.16
C TYR A 65 -5.63 11.66 -7.88
N PHE A 66 -5.85 10.55 -7.16
CA PHE A 66 -6.07 9.23 -7.75
C PHE A 66 -7.53 8.98 -8.15
N VAL A 67 -8.46 9.89 -7.81
CA VAL A 67 -9.88 9.77 -8.15
C VAL A 67 -10.30 10.85 -9.16
N GLY A 68 -11.18 10.47 -10.08
CA GLY A 68 -11.76 11.39 -11.05
C GLY A 68 -12.71 12.39 -10.39
N ASP A 69 -13.05 13.46 -11.10
CA ASP A 69 -13.94 14.52 -10.59
C ASP A 69 -15.33 13.98 -10.18
N GLU A 70 -15.88 13.01 -10.92
CA GLU A 70 -17.17 12.39 -10.62
C GLU A 70 -17.14 11.62 -9.29
N ASP A 71 -16.13 10.77 -9.10
CA ASP A 71 -15.93 10.02 -7.85
C ASP A 71 -15.70 10.97 -6.68
N LEU A 72 -14.90 12.02 -6.87
CA LEU A 72 -14.60 13.00 -5.83
C LEU A 72 -15.86 13.76 -5.41
N LEU A 73 -16.72 14.14 -6.36
CA LEU A 73 -18.01 14.75 -6.06
C LEU A 73 -18.95 13.79 -5.33
N GLU A 74 -18.94 12.50 -5.66
CA GLU A 74 -19.70 11.49 -4.93
C GLU A 74 -19.22 11.35 -3.48
N ILE A 75 -17.91 11.32 -3.26
CA ILE A 75 -17.27 11.27 -1.94
C ILE A 75 -17.64 12.50 -1.11
N LEU A 76 -17.48 13.70 -1.66
CA LEU A 76 -17.73 14.97 -0.97
C LEU A 76 -19.24 15.20 -0.72
N GLY A 77 -20.08 14.84 -1.70
CA GLY A 77 -21.53 14.97 -1.63
C GLY A 77 -22.17 14.00 -0.64
N ASN A 78 -21.59 12.82 -0.44
CA ASN A 78 -22.02 11.81 0.52
C ASN A 78 -21.13 11.76 1.78
N SER A 79 -20.49 12.87 2.15
CA SER A 79 -19.51 12.89 3.26
C SER A 79 -20.05 12.43 4.62
N LYS A 80 -21.38 12.43 4.81
CA LYS A 80 -22.05 11.89 6.01
C LYS A 80 -22.34 10.39 5.93
N ASP A 81 -22.44 9.83 4.73
CA ASP A 81 -22.70 8.41 4.49
C ASP A 81 -21.37 7.70 4.23
N ILE A 82 -20.72 7.28 5.32
CA ILE A 82 -19.38 6.68 5.30
C ILE A 82 -19.35 5.42 4.44
N LEU A 83 -20.42 4.63 4.42
CA LEU A 83 -20.49 3.39 3.65
C LEU A 83 -20.41 3.63 2.13
N ARG A 84 -20.84 4.80 1.65
CA ARG A 84 -20.64 5.20 0.26
C ARG A 84 -19.18 5.56 -0.01
N VAL A 85 -18.57 6.35 0.88
CA VAL A 85 -17.16 6.76 0.77
C VAL A 85 -16.23 5.54 0.74
N VAL A 86 -16.49 4.53 1.58
CA VAL A 86 -15.70 3.29 1.66
C VAL A 86 -15.54 2.59 0.31
N LYS A 87 -16.52 2.69 -0.59
CA LYS A 87 -16.45 2.06 -1.93
C LYS A 87 -15.34 2.62 -2.81
N HIS A 88 -14.88 3.85 -2.54
CA HIS A 88 -13.83 4.52 -3.30
C HIS A 88 -12.43 4.32 -2.69
N LEU A 89 -12.30 3.72 -1.49
CA LEU A 89 -10.99 3.50 -0.84
C LEU A 89 -10.04 2.68 -1.72
N LYS A 90 -10.56 1.68 -2.43
CA LYS A 90 -9.79 0.87 -3.39
C LYS A 90 -9.11 1.65 -4.53
N LYS A 91 -9.53 2.90 -4.79
CA LYS A 91 -8.90 3.79 -5.77
C LYS A 91 -7.83 4.69 -5.13
N MET A 92 -7.94 4.94 -3.82
CA MET A 92 -7.08 5.86 -3.07
C MET A 92 -5.95 5.16 -2.31
N PHE A 93 -6.07 3.86 -2.08
CA PHE A 93 -5.15 3.03 -1.30
C PHE A 93 -4.84 1.75 -2.04
N ALA A 94 -3.65 1.18 -1.81
CA ALA A 94 -3.19 -0.01 -2.52
C ALA A 94 -3.97 -1.27 -2.12
N GLY A 95 -3.85 -1.68 -0.86
CA GLY A 95 -4.42 -2.91 -0.31
C GLY A 95 -5.71 -2.71 0.48
N LEU A 96 -6.07 -1.47 0.77
CA LEU A 96 -7.27 -1.15 1.55
C LEU A 96 -8.53 -1.22 0.67
N SER A 97 -9.33 -2.26 0.87
CA SER A 97 -10.58 -2.46 0.14
C SER A 97 -11.80 -1.95 0.92
N THR A 98 -11.90 -2.31 2.20
CA THR A 98 -13.03 -1.94 3.07
C THR A 98 -12.57 -1.71 4.51
N LEU A 99 -13.49 -1.24 5.35
CA LEU A 99 -13.27 -1.01 6.77
C LEU A 99 -14.29 -1.81 7.60
N ARG A 100 -13.90 -2.24 8.80
CA ARG A 100 -14.83 -2.72 9.84
C ARG A 100 -15.12 -1.60 10.82
N PHE A 101 -16.39 -1.47 11.14
CA PHE A 101 -16.93 -0.50 12.07
C PHE A 101 -17.52 -1.24 13.27
N ASP A 102 -17.74 -0.49 14.35
CA ASP A 102 -18.60 -0.92 15.46
C ASP A 102 -20.07 -1.11 15.02
N SER A 103 -20.88 -1.66 15.92
CA SER A 103 -22.31 -1.90 15.68
C SER A 103 -23.08 -0.62 15.31
N ASP A 104 -22.64 0.53 15.83
CA ASP A 104 -23.34 1.82 15.68
C ASP A 104 -22.73 2.70 14.56
N LEU A 105 -21.73 2.20 13.81
CA LEU A 105 -21.00 2.94 12.76
C LEU A 105 -20.38 4.27 13.25
N THR A 106 -19.97 4.31 14.52
CA THR A 106 -19.36 5.49 15.16
C THR A 106 -17.84 5.45 15.18
N GLN A 107 -17.23 4.27 15.11
CA GLN A 107 -15.79 4.09 15.11
C GLN A 107 -15.31 3.10 14.05
N ILE A 108 -14.12 3.34 13.53
CA ILE A 108 -13.43 2.42 12.62
C ILE A 108 -12.48 1.55 13.46
N GLU A 109 -12.66 0.23 13.38
CA GLU A 109 -11.91 -0.74 14.20
C GLU A 109 -10.82 -1.47 13.41
N LYS A 110 -11.10 -1.83 12.16
CA LYS A 110 -10.16 -2.61 11.33
C LYS A 110 -10.13 -2.15 9.88
N MET A 111 -8.99 -2.34 9.24
CA MET A 111 -8.85 -2.28 7.79
C MET A 111 -8.89 -3.68 7.18
N CYS A 112 -9.50 -3.78 5.98
CA CYS A 112 -9.69 -5.06 5.30
C CYS A 112 -9.15 -5.01 3.87
N SER A 113 -8.47 -6.08 3.46
CA SER A 113 -8.09 -6.30 2.06
C SER A 113 -9.24 -6.91 1.26
N ARG A 114 -9.07 -6.93 -0.06
CA ARG A 114 -10.00 -7.61 -0.98
C ARG A 114 -9.99 -9.13 -0.77
N GLU A 115 -8.87 -9.67 -0.31
CA GLU A 115 -8.64 -11.09 -0.08
C GLU A 115 -9.24 -11.59 1.24
N GLY A 116 -9.73 -10.68 2.08
CA GLY A 116 -10.32 -10.99 3.39
C GLY A 116 -9.33 -10.92 4.56
N GLU A 117 -8.12 -10.37 4.36
CA GLU A 117 -7.20 -10.09 5.48
C GLU A 117 -7.71 -8.87 6.25
N GLU A 118 -7.85 -9.01 7.57
CA GLU A 118 -8.31 -7.95 8.47
C GLU A 118 -7.21 -7.56 9.46
N ILE A 119 -6.98 -6.26 9.62
CA ILE A 119 -5.96 -5.73 10.53
C ILE A 119 -6.61 -4.72 11.48
N PRO A 120 -6.58 -4.94 12.80
CA PRO A 120 -7.08 -3.97 13.76
C PRO A 120 -6.20 -2.73 13.81
N PHE A 121 -6.82 -1.56 13.97
CA PHE A 121 -6.08 -0.34 14.29
C PHE A 121 -5.60 -0.38 15.73
N SER A 122 -4.41 0.14 16.00
CA SER A 122 -3.86 0.28 17.35
C SER A 122 -4.74 1.15 18.24
N SER A 123 -5.31 2.21 17.67
CA SER A 123 -6.37 3.00 18.30
C SER A 123 -7.56 3.14 17.34
N PRO A 124 -8.79 2.78 17.76
CA PRO A 124 -9.98 2.97 16.96
C PRO A 124 -10.16 4.44 16.57
N ILE A 125 -10.64 4.69 15.34
CA ILE A 125 -10.86 6.04 14.85
C ILE A 125 -12.30 6.45 15.14
N ILE A 126 -12.49 7.35 16.09
CA ILE A 126 -13.82 7.86 16.48
C ILE A 126 -14.24 8.93 15.47
N LEU A 127 -15.23 8.63 14.64
CA LEU A 127 -15.64 9.49 13.52
C LEU A 127 -16.23 10.83 13.97
N LYS A 128 -16.78 10.90 15.18
CA LYS A 128 -17.34 12.13 15.76
C LYS A 128 -16.29 13.22 15.97
N ASP A 129 -15.04 12.83 16.22
CA ASP A 129 -13.93 13.78 16.45
C ASP A 129 -13.43 14.41 15.15
N TYR A 130 -13.79 13.83 14.00
CA TYR A 130 -13.33 14.23 12.68
C TYR A 130 -14.53 14.55 11.77
N PRO A 131 -15.15 15.74 11.92
CA PRO A 131 -16.39 16.07 11.23
C PRO A 131 -16.23 16.26 9.72
N LYS A 132 -15.02 16.54 9.23
CA LYS A 132 -14.73 16.63 7.79
C LYS A 132 -14.17 15.32 7.27
N ILE A 133 -14.51 15.03 6.02
CA ILE A 133 -14.08 13.81 5.34
C ILE A 133 -12.56 13.69 5.21
N ASN A 134 -11.89 14.79 4.90
CA ASN A 134 -10.44 14.82 4.72
C ASN A 134 -9.72 14.55 6.04
N ASP A 135 -10.28 15.01 7.16
CA ASP A 135 -9.67 14.88 8.48
C ASP A 135 -9.66 13.41 8.92
N TRP A 136 -10.79 12.70 8.78
CA TRP A 136 -10.82 11.28 9.16
C TRP A 136 -10.08 10.38 8.17
N LEU A 137 -10.05 10.72 6.87
CA LEU A 137 -9.23 10.00 5.89
C LEU A 137 -7.72 10.18 6.15
N THR A 138 -7.30 11.38 6.55
CA THR A 138 -5.92 11.64 6.98
C THR A 138 -5.60 10.85 8.25
N LYS A 139 -6.52 10.82 9.22
CA LYS A 139 -6.37 10.02 10.44
C LYS A 139 -6.31 8.51 10.14
N LEU A 140 -7.11 8.03 9.18
CA LEU A 140 -7.08 6.65 8.69
C LEU A 140 -5.71 6.28 8.13
N GLU A 141 -5.13 7.14 7.29
CA GLU A 141 -3.79 6.93 6.73
C GLU A 141 -2.73 6.86 7.83
N THR A 142 -2.72 7.81 8.76
CA THR A 142 -1.77 7.80 9.87
C THR A 142 -1.95 6.57 10.76
N GLN A 143 -3.18 6.21 11.11
CA GLN A 143 -3.44 5.02 11.93
C GLN A 143 -3.07 3.72 11.21
N MET A 144 -3.28 3.63 9.90
CA MET A 144 -2.80 2.51 9.09
C MET A 144 -1.28 2.35 9.24
N GLN A 145 -0.52 3.43 9.05
CA GLN A 145 0.94 3.39 9.15
C GLN A 145 1.42 3.02 10.55
N THR A 146 0.87 3.67 11.59
CA THR A 146 1.24 3.40 12.98
C THR A 146 0.90 1.96 13.38
N SER A 147 -0.29 1.48 13.01
CA SER A 147 -0.73 0.12 13.39
C SER A 147 0.14 -0.95 12.74
N LEU A 148 0.50 -0.79 11.46
CA LEU A 148 1.41 -1.70 10.77
C LEU A 148 2.82 -1.67 11.39
N ALA A 149 3.32 -0.49 11.75
CA ALA A 149 4.64 -0.34 12.36
C ALA A 149 4.72 -0.99 13.75
N GLU A 150 3.69 -0.81 14.59
CA GLU A 150 3.61 -1.45 15.90
C GLU A 150 3.44 -2.97 15.79
N LEU A 151 2.59 -3.45 14.87
CA LEU A 151 2.42 -4.87 14.62
C LEU A 151 3.71 -5.50 14.08
N LEU A 152 4.48 -4.80 13.25
CA LEU A 152 5.76 -5.27 12.76
C LEU A 152 6.77 -5.47 13.89
N CYS A 153 6.87 -4.50 14.82
CA CYS A 153 7.76 -4.63 15.98
C CYS A 153 7.41 -5.89 16.79
N LYS A 154 6.12 -6.08 17.11
CA LYS A 154 5.63 -7.27 17.81
C LYS A 154 5.93 -8.55 17.04
N ALA A 155 5.71 -8.57 15.73
CA ALA A 155 5.96 -9.73 14.88
C ALA A 155 7.43 -10.14 14.89
N VAL A 156 8.36 -9.17 14.80
CA VAL A 156 9.81 -9.40 14.84
C VAL A 156 10.24 -9.87 16.22
N ASP A 157 9.78 -9.21 17.28
CA ASP A 157 10.11 -9.57 18.66
C ASP A 157 9.68 -11.02 18.96
N GLU A 158 8.44 -11.40 18.63
CA GLU A 158 7.96 -12.77 18.81
C GLU A 158 8.71 -13.78 17.95
N LEU A 159 8.97 -13.47 16.68
CA LEU A 159 9.71 -14.37 15.77
C LEU A 159 11.13 -14.62 16.28
N SER A 160 11.82 -13.58 16.75
CA SER A 160 13.21 -13.67 17.23
C SER A 160 13.38 -14.65 18.41
N GLN A 161 12.33 -14.87 19.21
CA GLN A 161 12.38 -15.73 20.39
C GLN A 161 12.43 -17.22 20.05
N PHE A 162 12.04 -17.63 18.84
CA PHE A 162 11.96 -19.07 18.51
C PHE A 162 12.50 -19.42 17.12
N TYR A 163 12.60 -18.47 16.20
CA TYR A 163 12.97 -18.76 14.81
C TYR A 163 14.47 -19.07 14.65
N THR A 164 15.31 -18.38 15.42
CA THR A 164 16.78 -18.54 15.41
C THR A 164 17.29 -19.39 16.57
N GLN A 165 16.46 -19.70 17.57
CA GLN A 165 16.86 -20.47 18.75
C GLN A 165 16.75 -21.98 18.50
N GLY A 166 17.88 -22.68 18.63
CA GLY A 166 17.95 -24.15 18.57
C GLY A 166 17.94 -24.76 17.17
N ASP A 167 18.13 -26.09 17.13
CA ASP A 167 18.27 -26.85 15.88
C ASP A 167 16.91 -27.12 15.21
N THR A 168 15.81 -27.12 15.97
CA THR A 168 14.47 -27.49 15.50
C THR A 168 13.51 -26.30 15.51
N LEU A 169 12.82 -26.08 14.38
CA LEU A 169 11.72 -25.12 14.29
C LEU A 169 10.47 -25.72 14.94
N ASP A 170 9.89 -25.01 15.92
CA ASP A 170 8.56 -25.32 16.43
C ASP A 170 7.52 -24.99 15.35
N LYS A 171 7.02 -26.04 14.70
CA LYS A 171 6.14 -25.99 13.54
C LYS A 171 4.78 -25.36 13.87
N ASP A 172 4.20 -25.74 15.01
CA ASP A 172 2.88 -25.29 15.40
C ASP A 172 2.93 -23.82 15.83
N LYS A 173 3.98 -23.45 16.59
CA LYS A 173 4.21 -22.04 16.95
C LYS A 173 4.45 -21.17 15.73
N PHE A 174 5.20 -21.65 14.74
CA PHE A 174 5.46 -20.90 13.51
C PHE A 174 4.19 -20.72 12.66
N LEU A 175 3.34 -21.74 12.53
CA LEU A 175 2.06 -21.60 11.81
C LEU A 175 1.12 -20.62 12.50
N HIS A 176 1.00 -20.71 13.83
CA HIS A 176 0.19 -19.78 14.60
C HIS A 176 0.69 -18.33 14.44
N TRP A 177 2.01 -18.13 14.41
CA TRP A 177 2.60 -16.82 14.16
C TRP A 177 2.27 -16.29 12.75
N ILE A 178 2.38 -17.12 11.70
CA ILE A 178 1.99 -16.71 10.32
C ILE A 178 0.51 -16.33 10.26
N GLU A 179 -0.36 -17.04 10.98
CA GLU A 179 -1.79 -16.74 11.03
C GLU A 179 -2.07 -15.41 11.73
N SER A 180 -1.36 -15.14 12.84
CA SER A 180 -1.58 -13.98 13.71
C SER A 180 -1.21 -12.63 13.08
N TYR A 181 -0.27 -12.62 12.12
CA TYR A 181 0.23 -11.38 11.52
C TYR A 181 -0.17 -11.23 10.05
N PRO A 182 -0.34 -9.99 9.55
CA PRO A 182 -0.66 -9.72 8.14
C PRO A 182 0.40 -10.25 7.17
N ALA A 183 0.00 -10.63 5.96
CA ALA A 183 0.87 -11.22 4.95
C ALA A 183 2.10 -10.36 4.64
N GLN A 184 1.89 -9.04 4.53
CA GLN A 184 2.95 -8.06 4.34
C GLN A 184 3.97 -8.08 5.50
N LEU A 185 3.49 -8.10 6.74
CA LEU A 185 4.36 -8.01 7.93
C LEU A 185 5.08 -9.31 8.22
N VAL A 186 4.43 -10.44 7.96
CA VAL A 186 5.02 -11.79 8.06
C VAL A 186 6.30 -11.86 7.24
N VAL A 187 6.28 -11.37 5.99
CA VAL A 187 7.51 -11.41 5.21
C VAL A 187 8.53 -10.37 5.69
N LEU A 188 8.11 -9.13 5.96
CA LEU A 188 9.04 -8.11 6.44
C LEU A 188 9.78 -8.57 7.71
N ALA A 189 9.09 -9.24 8.63
CA ALA A 189 9.70 -9.77 9.84
C ALA A 189 10.78 -10.82 9.54
N VAL A 190 10.53 -11.72 8.58
CA VAL A 190 11.52 -12.71 8.13
C VAL A 190 12.71 -12.03 7.42
N GLN A 191 12.47 -11.00 6.61
CA GLN A 191 13.53 -10.22 5.94
C GLN A 191 14.42 -9.47 6.94
N ILE A 192 13.82 -8.86 7.97
CA ILE A 192 14.52 -8.15 9.04
C ILE A 192 15.40 -9.13 9.81
N LEU A 193 14.81 -10.23 10.29
CA LEU A 193 15.54 -11.21 11.09
C LEU A 193 16.64 -11.90 10.28
N TRP A 194 16.40 -12.19 9.00
CA TRP A 194 17.43 -12.69 8.08
C TRP A 194 18.58 -11.69 7.94
N THR A 195 18.28 -10.41 7.66
CA THR A 195 19.30 -9.35 7.54
C THR A 195 20.15 -9.28 8.81
N GLN A 196 19.52 -9.25 9.99
CA GLN A 196 20.20 -9.23 11.29
C GLN A 196 21.10 -10.45 11.47
N THR A 197 20.61 -11.65 11.18
CA THR A 197 21.37 -12.89 11.36
C THR A 197 22.60 -12.94 10.45
N ILE A 198 22.49 -12.46 9.20
CA ILE A 198 23.63 -12.39 8.27
C ILE A 198 24.63 -11.31 8.70
N ASP A 199 24.15 -10.12 9.08
CA ASP A 199 25.00 -9.05 9.59
C ASP A 199 25.79 -9.51 10.84
N ASP A 200 25.13 -10.16 11.79
CA ASP A 200 25.75 -10.67 13.01
C ASP A 200 26.76 -11.77 12.72
N ALA A 201 26.46 -12.67 11.77
CA ALA A 201 27.41 -13.70 11.37
C ALA A 201 28.65 -13.10 10.70
N LEU A 202 28.49 -12.14 9.80
CA LEU A 202 29.61 -11.46 9.15
C LEU A 202 30.43 -10.58 10.11
N ARG A 203 29.79 -9.91 11.08
CA ARG A 203 30.50 -9.10 12.10
C ARG A 203 31.33 -9.94 13.06
N ASN A 204 30.84 -11.12 13.41
CA ASN A 204 31.50 -12.02 14.36
C ASN A 204 32.35 -13.10 13.67
N GLU A 205 32.56 -13.00 12.35
CA GLU A 205 33.32 -13.97 11.54
C GLU A 205 32.79 -15.42 11.68
N ILE A 206 31.48 -15.57 11.91
CA ILE A 206 30.79 -16.86 12.02
C ILE A 206 30.40 -17.34 10.62
N ALA A 207 30.51 -18.65 10.40
CA ALA A 207 30.09 -19.27 9.14
C ALA A 207 28.58 -19.07 8.87
N LEU A 208 28.25 -18.70 7.63
CA LEU A 208 26.86 -18.53 7.17
C LEU A 208 26.09 -19.86 7.01
N SER A 209 26.68 -20.99 7.41
CA SER A 209 26.03 -22.30 7.38
C SER A 209 24.83 -22.38 8.32
N ALA A 210 24.89 -21.80 9.51
CA ALA A 210 23.78 -21.80 10.46
C ALA A 210 22.56 -21.01 9.93
N PRO A 211 22.68 -19.75 9.47
CA PRO A 211 21.59 -19.04 8.79
C PRO A 211 21.03 -19.81 7.59
N LEU A 212 21.88 -20.46 6.79
CA LEU A 212 21.45 -21.28 5.66
C LEU A 212 20.59 -22.46 6.10
N GLN A 213 20.99 -23.18 7.15
CA GLN A 213 20.20 -24.30 7.69
C GLN A 213 18.85 -23.84 8.22
N THR A 214 18.79 -22.67 8.88
CA THR A 214 17.52 -22.06 9.32
C THR A 214 16.57 -21.80 8.16
N VAL A 215 17.07 -21.26 7.05
CA VAL A 215 16.24 -21.00 5.86
C VAL A 215 15.78 -22.32 5.21
N LEU A 216 16.67 -23.31 5.09
CA LEU A 216 16.36 -24.61 4.49
C LEU A 216 15.29 -25.37 5.29
N ARG A 217 15.41 -25.45 6.63
CA ARG A 217 14.41 -26.14 7.46
C ARG A 217 13.04 -25.47 7.37
N THR A 218 12.99 -24.13 7.30
CA THR A 218 11.73 -23.41 7.14
C THR A 218 11.12 -23.65 5.76
N LEU A 219 11.93 -23.70 4.70
CA LEU A 219 11.47 -24.05 3.35
C LEU A 219 10.88 -25.46 3.30
N ASP A 220 11.57 -26.45 3.85
CA ASP A 220 11.10 -27.84 3.88
C ASP A 220 9.77 -27.96 4.65
N PHE A 221 9.65 -27.22 5.76
CA PHE A 221 8.41 -27.16 6.51
C PHE A 221 7.28 -26.52 5.72
N LEU A 222 7.50 -25.34 5.14
CA LEU A 222 6.48 -24.65 4.35
C LEU A 222 6.07 -25.44 3.10
N ALA A 223 7.02 -26.13 2.47
CA ALA A 223 6.75 -27.03 1.35
C ALA A 223 5.79 -28.17 1.74
N PHE A 224 5.93 -28.72 2.95
CA PHE A 224 4.98 -29.70 3.48
C PHE A 224 3.61 -29.07 3.78
N VAL A 225 3.59 -27.90 4.42
CA VAL A 225 2.35 -27.19 4.80
C VAL A 225 1.48 -26.88 3.59
N VAL A 226 2.07 -26.40 2.49
CA VAL A 226 1.29 -26.03 1.28
C VAL A 226 0.69 -27.22 0.55
N LEU A 227 1.15 -28.45 0.80
CA LEU A 227 0.52 -29.67 0.28
C LEU A 227 -0.81 -29.99 0.99
N GLY A 228 -1.01 -29.48 2.20
CA GLY A 228 -2.23 -29.66 2.96
C GLY A 228 -3.36 -28.72 2.52
N GLU A 229 -4.54 -28.89 3.14
CA GLU A 229 -5.65 -27.96 3.00
C GLU A 229 -5.42 -26.72 3.86
N LEU A 230 -5.50 -25.55 3.24
CA LEU A 230 -5.28 -24.25 3.87
C LEU A 230 -6.33 -23.27 3.37
N ILE A 231 -6.75 -22.35 4.25
CA ILE A 231 -7.57 -21.22 3.83
C ILE A 231 -6.81 -20.38 2.78
N PRO A 232 -7.50 -19.74 1.81
CA PRO A 232 -6.86 -19.07 0.69
C PRO A 232 -5.82 -17.99 1.08
N VAL A 233 -6.09 -17.23 2.14
CA VAL A 233 -5.16 -16.19 2.64
C VAL A 233 -3.90 -16.83 3.23
N MET A 234 -4.06 -17.87 4.06
CA MET A 234 -2.94 -18.59 4.66
C MET A 234 -2.05 -19.24 3.61
N ARG A 235 -2.65 -19.85 2.58
CA ARG A 235 -1.91 -20.41 1.44
C ARG A 235 -1.02 -19.34 0.78
N ARG A 236 -1.58 -18.16 0.49
CA ARG A 236 -0.82 -17.04 -0.09
C ARG A 236 0.31 -16.54 0.83
N LYS A 237 0.07 -16.43 2.14
CA LYS A 237 1.13 -16.11 3.12
C LYS A 237 2.30 -17.10 3.02
N CYS A 238 2.01 -18.40 2.99
CA CYS A 238 3.03 -19.44 2.84
C CYS A 238 3.76 -19.34 1.49
N GLU A 239 3.06 -19.15 0.38
CA GLU A 239 3.66 -18.98 -0.96
C GLU A 239 4.59 -17.75 -1.02
N HIS A 240 4.20 -16.64 -0.39
CA HIS A 240 5.02 -15.43 -0.31
C HIS A 240 6.29 -15.68 0.50
N LEU A 241 6.18 -16.38 1.64
CA LEU A 241 7.33 -16.77 2.45
C LEU A 241 8.25 -17.73 1.70
N ILE A 242 7.72 -18.73 0.99
CA ILE A 242 8.53 -19.66 0.18
C ILE A 242 9.32 -18.87 -0.86
N THR A 243 8.68 -17.94 -1.57
CA THR A 243 9.33 -17.10 -2.58
C THR A 243 10.48 -16.29 -1.98
N GLU A 244 10.28 -15.70 -0.81
CA GLU A 244 11.31 -14.95 -0.07
C GLU A 244 12.46 -15.84 0.39
N LEU A 245 12.15 -16.96 1.05
CA LEU A 245 13.14 -17.85 1.63
C LEU A 245 14.00 -18.53 0.54
N VAL A 246 13.43 -18.79 -0.65
CA VAL A 246 14.20 -19.24 -1.82
C VAL A 246 15.24 -18.20 -2.22
N HIS A 247 14.86 -16.91 -2.29
CA HIS A 247 15.81 -15.83 -2.56
C HIS A 247 16.90 -15.76 -1.48
N GLN A 248 16.52 -15.73 -0.21
CA GLN A 248 17.45 -15.66 0.92
C GLN A 248 18.45 -16.83 0.91
N ARG A 249 17.99 -18.06 0.66
CA ARG A 249 18.84 -19.25 0.52
C ARG A 249 19.85 -19.07 -0.60
N ASP A 250 19.40 -18.59 -1.76
CA ASP A 250 20.25 -18.45 -2.94
C ASP A 250 21.30 -17.35 -2.75
N VAL A 251 20.93 -16.24 -2.09
CA VAL A 251 21.88 -15.20 -1.65
C VAL A 251 22.91 -15.77 -0.68
N ILE A 252 22.50 -16.47 0.37
CA ILE A 252 23.45 -17.05 1.34
C ILE A 252 24.43 -18.00 0.65
N ARG A 253 23.96 -18.84 -0.28
CA ARG A 253 24.81 -19.75 -1.06
C ARG A 253 25.85 -18.99 -1.89
N LEU A 254 25.48 -17.86 -2.48
CA LEU A 254 26.41 -16.99 -3.20
C LEU A 254 27.45 -16.39 -2.25
N LEU A 255 27.04 -15.84 -1.11
CA LEU A 255 27.96 -15.27 -0.12
C LEU A 255 28.97 -16.30 0.41
N ILE A 256 28.53 -17.54 0.67
CA ILE A 256 29.41 -18.64 1.06
C ILE A 256 30.40 -18.99 -0.05
N LYS A 257 29.91 -19.11 -1.29
CA LYS A 257 30.73 -19.43 -2.45
C LYS A 257 31.83 -18.39 -2.68
N ASP A 258 31.48 -17.11 -2.53
CA ASP A 258 32.37 -15.98 -2.75
C ASP A 258 33.24 -15.65 -1.51
N ARG A 259 33.07 -16.42 -0.42
CA ARG A 259 33.85 -16.31 0.83
C ARG A 259 33.82 -14.91 1.43
N ILE A 260 32.62 -14.34 1.50
CA ILE A 260 32.40 -13.01 2.08
C ILE A 260 32.68 -13.04 3.59
N ASP A 261 33.48 -12.07 4.04
CA ASP A 261 34.07 -11.98 5.38
C ASP A 261 33.63 -10.72 6.15
N SER A 262 32.93 -9.78 5.50
CA SER A 262 32.59 -8.48 6.09
C SER A 262 31.27 -7.93 5.56
N ILE A 263 30.55 -7.22 6.43
CA ILE A 263 29.32 -6.49 6.08
C ILE A 263 29.54 -5.38 5.05
N THR A 264 30.79 -4.93 4.85
CA THR A 264 31.13 -3.85 3.91
C THR A 264 31.37 -4.35 2.48
N ARG A 265 31.37 -5.67 2.27
CA ARG A 265 31.58 -6.28 0.95
C ARG A 265 30.40 -5.99 0.03
N PHE A 266 30.70 -5.62 -1.21
CA PHE A 266 29.69 -5.21 -2.17
C PHE A 266 28.69 -6.33 -2.48
N GLU A 267 29.13 -7.58 -2.45
CA GLU A 267 28.30 -8.77 -2.65
C GLU A 267 27.16 -8.84 -1.64
N TRP A 268 27.38 -8.43 -0.39
CA TRP A 268 26.31 -8.29 0.59
C TRP A 268 25.52 -7.00 0.39
N LEU A 269 26.22 -5.88 0.19
CA LEU A 269 25.59 -4.57 0.03
C LEU A 269 24.68 -4.49 -1.21
N TYR A 270 24.97 -5.27 -2.25
CA TYR A 270 24.22 -5.37 -3.50
C TYR A 270 22.76 -5.77 -3.26
N HIS A 271 22.53 -6.65 -2.28
CA HIS A 271 21.19 -7.13 -1.94
C HIS A 271 20.46 -6.13 -1.05
N MET A 272 19.12 -6.19 -1.14
CA MET A 272 18.24 -5.37 -0.32
C MET A 272 18.21 -5.89 1.12
N ARG A 273 18.42 -5.00 2.07
CA ARG A 273 18.61 -5.31 3.49
C ARG A 273 17.64 -4.49 4.33
N PHE A 274 17.11 -5.09 5.38
CA PHE A 274 16.06 -4.50 6.22
C PHE A 274 16.56 -4.36 7.65
N TYR A 275 16.65 -3.13 8.13
CA TYR A 275 17.13 -2.82 9.47
C TYR A 275 16.00 -2.19 10.28
N LEU A 276 15.62 -2.87 11.36
CA LEU A 276 14.66 -2.37 12.34
C LEU A 276 15.44 -1.90 13.58
N ASP A 277 15.40 -0.60 13.85
CA ASP A 277 16.03 0.01 15.02
C ASP A 277 15.01 0.28 16.14
N PRO A 278 14.99 -0.51 17.22
CA PRO A 278 14.05 -0.33 18.32
C PRO A 278 14.35 0.90 19.18
N SER A 279 15.53 1.52 19.05
CA SER A 279 15.91 2.72 19.81
C SER A 279 15.19 3.98 19.34
N ILE A 280 14.68 3.99 18.09
CA ILE A 280 13.97 5.12 17.52
C ILE A 280 12.56 5.21 18.17
N PRO A 281 12.18 6.36 18.76
CA PRO A 281 10.91 6.49 19.47
C PRO A 281 9.69 6.22 18.60
N ASN A 282 9.64 6.83 17.40
CA ASN A 282 8.52 6.71 16.48
C ASN A 282 8.54 5.37 15.73
N PRO A 283 7.55 4.47 15.91
CA PRO A 283 7.52 3.16 15.26
C PRO A 283 7.65 3.20 13.74
N THR A 284 7.07 4.21 13.08
CA THR A 284 7.10 4.32 11.61
C THR A 284 8.49 4.61 11.05
N ASP A 285 9.39 5.14 11.87
CA ASP A 285 10.73 5.53 11.45
C ASP A 285 11.77 4.45 11.80
N ARG A 286 11.36 3.38 12.50
CA ARG A 286 12.24 2.30 12.95
C ARG A 286 12.77 1.44 11.82
N LEU A 287 11.99 1.26 10.74
CA LEU A 287 12.35 0.39 9.62
C LEU A 287 13.03 1.18 8.50
N SER A 288 14.27 0.81 8.21
CA SER A 288 15.02 1.32 7.07
C SER A 288 15.41 0.20 6.11
N ILE A 289 15.28 0.46 4.81
CA ILE A 289 15.66 -0.44 3.72
C ILE A 289 16.93 0.09 3.09
N HIS A 290 17.91 -0.77 2.90
CA HIS A 290 19.21 -0.44 2.34
C HIS A 290 19.48 -1.27 1.09
N MET A 291 20.00 -0.62 0.05
CA MET A 291 20.46 -1.30 -1.16
C MET A 291 21.66 -0.54 -1.72
N ALA A 292 22.81 -1.22 -1.83
CA ALA A 292 24.12 -0.59 -1.92
C ALA A 292 24.30 0.53 -0.88
N ASN A 293 24.47 1.77 -1.33
CA ASN A 293 24.58 2.99 -0.53
C ASN A 293 23.26 3.75 -0.34
N ALA A 294 22.17 3.30 -0.97
CA ALA A 294 20.87 3.95 -0.87
C ALA A 294 20.12 3.47 0.37
N THR A 295 19.48 4.40 1.08
CA THR A 295 18.67 4.13 2.27
C THR A 295 17.28 4.74 2.09
N PHE A 296 16.24 3.97 2.41
CA PHE A 296 14.84 4.38 2.30
C PHE A 296 14.08 4.06 3.57
N PRO A 297 13.22 4.97 4.07
CA PRO A 297 12.24 4.62 5.08
C PRO A 297 11.13 3.76 4.45
N TYR A 298 10.64 2.77 5.20
CA TYR A 298 9.47 2.00 4.78
C TYR A 298 8.21 2.86 4.80
N GLY A 299 7.39 2.80 3.74
CA GLY A 299 6.22 3.68 3.61
C GLY A 299 5.01 3.30 4.47
N PHE A 300 4.97 2.06 4.97
CA PHE A 300 3.84 1.51 5.73
C PHE A 300 2.47 1.70 5.06
N GLU A 301 2.42 1.72 3.72
CA GLU A 301 1.17 1.51 3.00
C GLU A 301 0.67 0.09 3.27
N TYR A 302 -0.62 -0.08 3.53
CA TYR A 302 -1.23 -1.41 3.58
C TYR A 302 -1.39 -1.95 2.16
N LEU A 303 -0.72 -3.05 1.87
CA LEU A 303 -0.67 -3.66 0.52
C LEU A 303 -1.65 -4.82 0.35
N GLY A 304 -2.29 -5.27 1.43
CA GLY A 304 -3.14 -6.46 1.43
C GLY A 304 -2.32 -7.71 1.18
N VAL A 305 -2.83 -8.60 0.33
CA VAL A 305 -2.15 -9.85 -0.05
C VAL A 305 -1.84 -9.81 -1.56
N PRO A 306 -0.89 -8.96 -2.00
CA PRO A 306 -0.58 -8.77 -3.41
C PRO A 306 0.16 -9.99 -3.97
N ASP A 307 0.09 -10.20 -5.28
CA ASP A 307 0.91 -11.22 -5.93
C ASP A 307 2.40 -10.87 -5.79
N ARG A 308 3.22 -11.90 -5.53
CA ARG A 308 4.66 -11.73 -5.38
C ARG A 308 5.44 -12.13 -6.61
N LEU A 309 6.34 -11.24 -7.03
CA LEU A 309 7.30 -11.53 -8.08
C LEU A 309 8.47 -12.35 -7.52
N VAL A 310 8.89 -13.38 -8.25
CA VAL A 310 10.11 -14.14 -7.93
C VAL A 310 11.34 -13.23 -8.12
N GLN A 311 12.18 -13.15 -7.08
CA GLN A 311 13.44 -12.40 -7.15
C GLN A 311 14.49 -13.21 -7.90
N THR A 312 14.70 -12.84 -9.16
CA THR A 312 15.77 -13.37 -10.02
C THR A 312 16.97 -12.43 -10.02
N PRO A 313 18.15 -12.86 -10.47
CA PRO A 313 19.30 -11.96 -10.62
C PRO A 313 19.02 -10.74 -11.51
N LEU A 314 18.11 -10.87 -12.49
CA LEU A 314 17.68 -9.74 -13.31
C LEU A 314 16.78 -8.78 -12.51
N THR A 315 15.89 -9.31 -11.68
CA THR A 315 15.04 -8.53 -10.78
C THR A 315 15.90 -7.75 -9.78
N ASP A 316 16.90 -8.37 -9.17
CA ASP A 316 17.82 -7.71 -8.24
C ASP A 316 18.60 -6.57 -8.90
N ARG A 317 19.07 -6.78 -10.13
CA ARG A 317 19.75 -5.72 -10.90
C ARG A 317 18.80 -4.56 -11.21
N CYS A 318 17.54 -4.87 -11.52
CA CYS A 318 16.51 -3.87 -11.72
C CYS A 318 16.27 -3.07 -10.44
N TYR A 319 16.14 -3.75 -9.29
CA TYR A 319 15.97 -3.11 -7.99
C TYR A 319 17.15 -2.22 -7.63
N LEU A 320 18.39 -2.68 -7.85
CA LEU A 320 19.59 -1.86 -7.62
C LEU A 320 19.54 -0.59 -8.47
N THR A 321 19.22 -0.73 -9.77
CA THR A 321 19.19 0.41 -10.69
C THR A 321 18.11 1.42 -10.29
N LEU A 322 16.91 0.95 -9.95
CA LEU A 322 15.78 1.79 -9.56
C LEU A 322 16.00 2.47 -8.21
N THR A 323 16.55 1.76 -7.23
CA THR A 323 16.91 2.33 -5.93
C THR A 323 18.01 3.38 -6.06
N GLN A 324 19.02 3.15 -6.91
CA GLN A 324 20.03 4.16 -7.19
C GLN A 324 19.46 5.40 -7.89
N ALA A 325 18.53 5.21 -8.84
CA ALA A 325 17.82 6.32 -9.46
C ALA A 325 17.02 7.13 -8.43
N LEU A 326 16.26 6.47 -7.56
CA LEU A 326 15.50 7.12 -6.48
C LEU A 326 16.41 7.87 -5.50
N HIS A 327 17.55 7.28 -5.13
CA HIS A 327 18.55 7.93 -4.28
C HIS A 327 19.11 9.20 -4.93
N GLY A 328 19.33 9.18 -6.25
CA GLY A 328 19.73 10.33 -7.05
C GLY A 328 18.62 11.30 -7.43
N GLN A 329 17.39 11.12 -6.91
CA GLN A 329 16.20 11.90 -7.28
C GLN A 329 15.88 11.87 -8.79
N LEU A 330 16.17 10.76 -9.45
CA LEU A 330 15.89 10.50 -10.86
C LEU A 330 14.71 9.53 -11.01
N GLY A 331 14.07 9.58 -12.18
CA GLY A 331 13.06 8.61 -12.57
C GLY A 331 13.67 7.25 -12.98
N GLY A 332 12.96 6.16 -12.68
CA GLY A 332 13.30 4.83 -13.18
C GLY A 332 12.67 4.56 -14.55
N SER A 333 13.48 4.18 -15.55
CA SER A 333 12.98 3.87 -16.90
C SER A 333 13.50 2.49 -17.39
N PRO A 334 12.91 1.38 -16.90
CA PRO A 334 13.24 0.06 -17.43
C PRO A 334 12.70 -0.08 -18.85
N PHE A 335 13.56 -0.47 -19.80
CA PHE A 335 13.20 -0.66 -21.21
C PHE A 335 13.46 -2.11 -21.66
N GLY A 336 12.74 -2.54 -22.71
CA GLY A 336 12.83 -3.91 -23.25
C GLY A 336 11.52 -4.38 -23.89
N PRO A 337 11.52 -5.56 -24.55
CA PRO A 337 10.34 -6.11 -25.24
C PRO A 337 9.10 -6.25 -24.35
N ALA A 338 7.92 -6.35 -24.96
CA ALA A 338 6.68 -6.63 -24.21
C ALA A 338 6.79 -7.99 -23.49
N GLY A 339 6.22 -8.09 -22.29
CA GLY A 339 6.21 -9.34 -21.51
C GLY A 339 7.47 -9.64 -20.69
N THR A 340 8.51 -8.80 -20.72
CA THR A 340 9.76 -9.04 -19.95
C THR A 340 9.69 -8.60 -18.47
N GLY A 341 8.49 -8.49 -17.89
CA GLY A 341 8.32 -8.19 -16.45
C GLY A 341 8.69 -6.78 -15.99
N LYS A 342 8.83 -5.79 -16.90
CA LYS A 342 9.25 -4.41 -16.55
C LYS A 342 8.31 -3.74 -15.55
N THR A 343 7.02 -3.67 -15.86
CA THR A 343 6.00 -3.04 -15.01
C THR A 343 5.86 -3.78 -13.68
N GLU A 344 5.87 -5.11 -13.72
CA GLU A 344 5.75 -5.93 -12.52
C GLU A 344 6.98 -5.81 -11.61
N SER A 345 8.18 -5.62 -12.17
CA SER A 345 9.39 -5.34 -11.37
C SER A 345 9.30 -3.99 -10.64
N VAL A 346 8.77 -2.95 -11.29
CA VAL A 346 8.58 -1.63 -10.65
C VAL A 346 7.53 -1.72 -9.54
N LYS A 347 6.40 -2.40 -9.79
CA LYS A 347 5.37 -2.63 -8.76
C LYS A 347 5.91 -3.43 -7.58
N ALA A 348 6.63 -4.51 -7.86
CA ALA A 348 7.20 -5.37 -6.82
C ALA A 348 8.25 -4.62 -5.97
N LEU A 349 9.03 -3.70 -6.57
CA LEU A 349 9.90 -2.80 -5.80
C LEU A 349 9.09 -1.84 -4.91
N GLY A 350 8.01 -1.24 -5.44
CA GLY A 350 7.12 -0.38 -4.65
C GLY A 350 6.54 -1.10 -3.44
N VAL A 351 6.07 -2.33 -3.63
CA VAL A 351 5.60 -3.24 -2.57
C VAL A 351 6.70 -3.48 -1.53
N GLN A 352 7.92 -3.76 -1.98
CA GLN A 352 9.06 -4.03 -1.12
C GLN A 352 9.50 -2.79 -0.31
N LEU A 353 9.25 -1.58 -0.81
CA LEU A 353 9.48 -0.32 -0.11
C LEU A 353 8.26 0.16 0.72
N GLY A 354 7.14 -0.58 0.68
CA GLY A 354 5.90 -0.21 1.37
C GLY A 354 5.21 1.02 0.80
N ARG A 355 5.28 1.22 -0.52
CA ARG A 355 4.76 2.39 -1.23
C ARG A 355 3.55 2.03 -2.11
N PHE A 356 2.64 2.99 -2.25
CA PHE A 356 1.51 2.96 -3.20
C PHE A 356 1.94 3.39 -4.61
#